data_AF-A0A2L2Z1B0-F1
#
_entry.id   AF-A0A2L2Z1B0-F1
#
_cell.length_a   1.000
_cell.length_b   1.000
_cell.length_c   1.000
_cell.angle_alpha   90.00
_cell.angle_beta   90.00
_cell.angle_gamma   90.00
#
_symmetry.space_group_name_H-M   'P 1'
#
loop_
_entity.id
_entity.type
_entity.pdbx_description
1 polymer ?
#
loop_
_entity_poly.entity_id
_entity_poly.type
_entity_poly.pdbx_seq_one_letter_code
_entity_poly.pdbx_strand_id
1 'polypeptide(L)' 'DAGYYLCQASNGIASGLSKVVFLTVHIPPRFDTKFRSETARKGDVVRLKCESTGDHPMTIVWNLDKQPLTPTEDTRRYA' A
#
# COMPACT_ATOMS: atom_id res chain seq x y z
N ASP A 1 4.24 -17.20 -2.34
CA ASP A 1 3.54 -17.24 -1.04
C ASP A 1 4.47 -16.84 0.09
N ALA A 2 3.90 -16.26 1.14
CA ALA A 2 4.59 -15.98 2.39
C ALA A 2 4.27 -17.07 3.42
N GLY A 3 5.21 -17.38 4.32
CA GLY A 3 5.00 -18.40 5.35
C GLY A 3 6.26 -19.06 5.86
N TYR A 4 6.08 -20.07 6.72
CA TYR A 4 7.19 -20.88 7.25
C TYR A 4 7.54 -22.01 6.29
N TYR A 5 8.82 -22.15 6.00
CA TYR A 5 9.38 -23.21 5.17
C TYR A 5 10.44 -23.99 5.96
N LEU A 6 10.42 -25.31 5.84
CA LEU A 6 11.39 -26.19 6.48
C LEU A 6 12.47 -26.58 5.46
N CYS A 7 13.71 -26.18 5.71
CA CYS A 7 14.87 -26.70 5.02
C CYS A 7 15.34 -27.96 5.75
N GLN A 8 15.55 -29.06 5.02
CA GLN A 8 16.10 -30.31 5.55
C GLN A 8 17.32 -30.72 4.74
N ALA A 9 18.39 -31.11 5.42
CA ALA A 9 19.61 -31.61 4.81
C ALA A 9 19.99 -32.95 5.46
N SER A 10 20.22 -33.97 4.64
CA SER A 10 20.64 -35.30 5.10
C SER A 10 21.72 -35.82 4.16
N ASN A 11 22.79 -36.37 4.74
CA ASN A 11 23.83 -37.09 4.01
C ASN A 11 23.76 -38.61 4.24
N GLY A 12 22.66 -39.11 4.82
CA GLY A 12 22.47 -40.53 5.13
C GLY A 12 23.22 -41.04 6.36
N ILE A 13 23.96 -40.19 7.07
CA ILE A 13 24.71 -40.54 8.28
C ILE A 13 24.14 -39.73 9.45
N ALA A 14 23.69 -40.42 10.50
CA ALA A 14 23.00 -39.85 11.65
C ALA A 14 21.71 -39.08 11.30
N SER A 15 21.14 -38.36 12.27
CA SER A 15 19.98 -37.51 12.04
C SER A 15 20.37 -36.31 11.16
N GLY A 16 19.62 -36.09 10.09
CA GLY A 16 19.77 -34.90 9.25
C GLY A 16 19.54 -33.60 10.01
N LEU A 17 19.99 -32.49 9.42
CA LEU A 17 19.77 -31.14 9.93
C LEU A 17 18.46 -30.57 9.40
N SER A 18 17.81 -29.73 10.19
CA SER A 18 16.66 -28.97 9.71
C SER A 18 16.63 -27.56 10.26
N LYS A 19 16.05 -26.63 9.48
CA LYS A 19 15.88 -25.24 9.86
C LYS A 19 14.58 -24.70 9.30
N VAL A 20 13.78 -24.10 10.17
CA VAL A 20 12.59 -23.33 9.77
C VAL A 20 13.03 -21.92 9.41
N VAL A 21 12.58 -21.44 8.25
CA VAL A 21 12.75 -20.06 7.79
C VAL A 21 11.38 -19.45 7.52
N PHE A 22 11.21 -18.16 7.80
CA PHE A 22 10.00 -17.43 7.43
C PHE A 22 10.28 -16.61 6.17
N LEU A 23 9.47 -16.85 5.13
CA LEU A 23 9.50 -16.09 3.88
C LEU A 23 8.43 -15.00 3.94
N THR A 24 8.87 -13.75 3.86
CA THR A 24 7.99 -12.59 3.69
C THR A 24 7.89 -12.24 2.21
N VAL A 25 6.67 -11.94 1.73
CA VAL A 25 6.44 -11.43 0.38
C VAL A 25 5.97 -10.00 0.50
N HIS A 26 6.70 -9.09 -0.15
CA HIS A 26 6.38 -7.67 -0.13
C HIS A 26 5.62 -7.23 -1.37
N ILE A 27 4.60 -6.38 -1.21
CA ILE A 27 3.78 -5.87 -2.30
C ILE A 27 3.86 -4.34 -2.34
N PRO A 28 4.21 -3.73 -3.49
CA PRO A 28 4.29 -2.28 -3.60
C PRO A 28 2.90 -1.64 -3.53
N PRO A 29 2.80 -0.35 -3.14
CA PRO A 29 1.58 0.42 -3.26
C PRO A 29 1.06 0.42 -4.71
N ARG A 30 -0.19 0.04 -4.90
CA ARG A 30 -0.88 0.09 -6.20
C ARG A 30 -2.25 0.74 -6.03
N PHE A 31 -2.64 1.51 -7.05
CA PHE A 31 -3.99 2.06 -7.16
C PHE A 31 -4.81 1.14 -8.05
N ASP A 32 -5.87 0.55 -7.49
CA ASP A 32 -6.81 -0.24 -8.29
C ASP A 32 -7.60 0.66 -9.24
N THR A 33 -7.92 1.89 -8.80
CA THR A 33 -8.46 2.96 -9.65
C THR A 33 -7.38 4.01 -9.90
N LYS A 34 -6.81 4.05 -11.11
CA LYS A 34 -5.70 4.97 -11.45
C LYS A 34 -6.15 6.42 -11.67
N PHE A 35 -7.33 6.62 -12.25
CA PHE A 35 -7.86 7.94 -12.56
C PHE A 35 -9.39 7.94 -12.42
N ARG A 36 -9.93 8.98 -11.76
CA ARG A 36 -11.36 9.25 -11.71
C ARG A 36 -11.56 10.75 -11.91
N SER A 37 -12.34 11.09 -12.93
CA SER A 37 -12.72 12.48 -13.20
C SER A 37 -14.05 12.79 -12.54
N GLU A 38 -14.14 13.93 -11.90
CA GLU A 38 -15.35 14.45 -11.28
C GLU A 38 -15.66 15.83 -11.87
N THR A 39 -16.92 16.08 -12.21
CA THR A 39 -17.38 17.38 -12.70
C THR A 39 -18.28 18.01 -11.65
N ALA A 40 -18.04 19.27 -11.32
CA ALA A 40 -18.78 19.98 -10.29
C ALA A 40 -19.10 21.40 -10.74
N ARG A 41 -20.21 21.95 -10.24
CA ARG A 41 -20.56 23.35 -10.45
C ARG A 41 -19.99 24.21 -9.33
N LYS A 42 -19.94 25.52 -9.58
CA LYS A 42 -19.55 26.49 -8.56
C LYS A 42 -20.47 26.36 -7.34
N GLY A 43 -19.87 26.13 -6.17
CA GLY A 43 -20.57 25.96 -4.90
C GLY A 43 -20.85 24.51 -4.53
N ASP A 44 -20.66 23.55 -5.45
CA ASP A 44 -20.76 22.13 -5.11
C ASP A 44 -19.57 21.71 -4.24
N VAL A 45 -19.83 20.80 -3.31
CA VAL A 45 -18.79 20.16 -2.50
C VAL A 45 -18.43 18.82 -3.13
N VAL A 46 -17.15 18.61 -3.39
CA VAL A 46 -16.63 17.40 -4.07
C VAL A 46 -15.71 16.66 -3.12
N ARG A 47 -15.87 15.33 -3.05
CA ARG A 47 -14.97 14.44 -2.32
C ARG A 47 -14.23 13.55 -3.31
N LEU A 48 -12.91 13.71 -3.39
CA LEU A 48 -12.06 12.83 -4.17
C LEU A 48 -11.58 11.68 -3.28
N LYS A 49 -11.66 10.45 -3.82
CA LYS A 49 -11.27 9.24 -3.12
C LYS A 49 -9.98 8.69 -3.73
N CYS A 50 -8.99 8.40 -2.89
CA CYS A 50 -7.73 7.78 -3.28
C CYS A 50 -7.52 6.54 -2.40
N GLU A 51 -7.54 5.36 -3.02
CA GLU A 51 -7.37 4.08 -2.34
C GLU A 51 -6.21 3.32 -2.98
N SER A 52 -5.22 2.97 -2.15
CA SER A 52 -4.10 2.11 -2.55
C SER A 52 -4.06 0.83 -1.73
N THR A 53 -3.63 -0.25 -2.38
CA THR A 53 -3.34 -1.53 -1.71
C THR A 53 -1.84 -1.79 -1.76
N GLY A 54 -1.28 -2.50 -0.77
CA GLY A 54 0.15 -2.74 -0.65
C GLY A 54 0.58 -2.85 0.81
N ASP A 55 1.86 -3.05 1.04
CA ASP A 55 2.44 -3.19 2.37
C ASP A 55 2.48 -1.86 3.12
N HIS A 56 2.26 -1.90 4.44
CA HIS A 56 2.36 -0.72 5.32
C HIS A 56 3.77 -0.57 5.91
N PRO A 57 4.22 0.67 6.21
CA PRO A 57 3.51 1.94 6.05
C PRO A 57 3.54 2.48 4.61
N MET A 58 2.39 2.96 4.13
CA MET A 58 2.28 3.68 2.86
C MET A 58 1.98 5.16 3.12
N THR A 59 2.55 6.05 2.30
CA THR A 59 2.29 7.49 2.35
C THR A 59 1.48 7.92 1.13
N ILE A 60 0.33 8.56 1.36
CA ILE A 60 -0.53 9.12 0.30
C ILE A 60 -0.35 10.63 0.27
N VAL A 61 -0.06 11.18 -0.90
CA VAL A 61 0.12 12.63 -1.12
C VAL A 61 -0.81 13.09 -2.23
N TRP A 62 -1.47 14.23 -2.02
CA TRP A 62 -2.30 14.88 -3.01
C TRP A 62 -1.52 16.01 -3.69
N ASN A 63 -1.56 16.05 -5.03
CA ASN A 63 -0.99 17.13 -5.82
C ASN A 63 -2.06 17.76 -6.71
N LEU A 64 -2.03 19.09 -6.84
CA LEU A 64 -2.79 19.85 -7.83
C LEU A 64 -1.78 20.54 -8.75
N ASP A 65 -1.89 20.32 -10.06
CA ASP A 65 -1.00 20.91 -11.08
C ASP A 65 0.50 20.77 -10.76
N LYS A 66 0.88 19.57 -10.30
CA LYS A 66 2.25 19.19 -9.89
C LYS A 66 2.75 19.85 -8.60
N GLN A 67 1.88 20.52 -7.85
CA GLN A 67 2.21 21.10 -6.55
C GLN A 67 1.52 20.35 -5.40
N PRO A 68 2.20 20.10 -4.27
CA PRO A 68 1.60 19.46 -3.11
C PRO A 68 0.42 20.26 -2.56
N LEU A 69 -0.72 19.59 -2.35
CA LEU A 69 -1.81 20.13 -1.56
C LEU A 69 -1.47 19.93 -0.08
N THR A 70 -1.18 21.03 0.60
CA THR A 70 -1.11 21.02 2.06
C THR A 70 -2.52 20.97 2.65
N PRO A 71 -2.80 20.12 3.64
CA PRO A 71 -4.03 20.23 4.42
C PRO A 71 -4.07 21.63 5.02
N THR A 72 -4.98 22.47 4.55
CA THR A 72 -5.21 23.77 5.18
C THR A 72 -6.05 23.54 6.43
N GLU A 73 -5.75 24.20 7.54
CA GLU A 73 -6.48 24.11 8.82
C GLU A 73 -7.97 24.54 8.72
N ASP A 74 -8.42 24.97 7.53
CA ASP A 74 -9.78 25.41 7.29
C ASP A 74 -10.69 24.20 6.95
N THR A 75 -11.28 23.66 8.01
CA THR A 75 -12.26 22.54 8.02
C THR A 75 -13.52 22.77 7.16
N ARG A 76 -13.64 23.91 6.48
CA ARG A 76 -14.74 24.22 5.56
C ARG A 76 -14.53 23.71 4.13
N ARG A 77 -13.34 23.20 3.79
CA ARG A 77 -13.00 22.76 2.41
C ARG A 77 -13.06 21.26 2.17
N TYR A 78 -13.30 20.46 3.20
CA TYR A 78 -13.18 18.99 3.13
C TYR A 78 -14.35 18.24 3.80
N ALA A 79 -15.52 18.88 3.91
CA ALA A 79 -16.70 18.24 4.49
C ALA A 79 -17.39 17.37 3.46
#